data_AF-A0A948BYS1-F1
#
_entry.id   AF-A0A948BYS1-F1
#
_cell.length_a   1.000
_cell.length_b   1.000
_cell.length_c   1.000
_cell.angle_alpha   90.00
_cell.angle_beta   90.00
_cell.angle_gamma   90.00
#
_symmetry.space_group_name_H-M   'P 1'
#
loop_
_entity.id
_entity.type
_entity.pdbx_description
1 polymer ?
#
loop_
_entity_poly.entity_id
_entity_poly.type
_entity_poly.pdbx_seq_one_letter_code
_entity_poly.pdbx_strand_id
1 'polypeptide(L)'
;MASHVLRLASRDNYELVAGKDAAGEERKGWIYKWPPGQKKWLEEVAAKANAEQLTFTRSLAVRAAMDDETKVFNVSAADAEMILDETSAAAPGEEEPSHGPNDPWLARVSAAAFLARVVSKEDLVRRRQEIISIFEQALQFQDRSIALPRDDVMYDAHAMAITGRLYLTAISGDEADAENLLQAVATYPASAAPAFLRHGGIVEKIDQKLLISLSRIALLACMIPRRAHYGEDEAAYDIRRADLESRITSRIEAERQWREGGSEPDWPTPPPRRTRRRKRTLIMGGAGGARKLAPHESEWPDYYYDEKAGAAWLRILTRLGPSAGSTSMAVMRANRDWLLETNRSGEDGEDDSDIERVWTRGLMDFAAAHARHWSDEICQELVFDVLKAFPDEAFIDAAAAFIVQSDLHHIEGDTADRAYLLSVREAFWPRLKETWHWRSHLLSSRDGRMEIHLKELVSAFYMRLHYGLGDGQSYTKGLSDPELAPFIPLLSEIAGEAPSCPTISHLYLNVLECLDPSKVEGPLAFTAERWTKEANNRFWNEFGVGRRVLSIGQKAVVLSDISAWNAVCEALMEAGVTVETEFLERLHGESSQ
;
A
#
# COMPACT_ATOMS: atom_id res chain seq x y z
N MET A 1 -4.30 51.22 -18.63
CA MET A 1 -3.77 51.82 -17.39
C MET A 1 -4.03 53.33 -17.28
N ALA A 2 -3.71 54.17 -18.28
CA ALA A 2 -3.90 55.63 -18.17
C ALA A 2 -5.35 56.09 -17.91
N SER A 3 -6.36 55.44 -18.51
CA SER A 3 -7.77 55.78 -18.28
C SER A 3 -8.30 55.38 -16.89
N HIS A 4 -7.68 54.38 -16.24
CA HIS A 4 -8.03 53.95 -14.89
C HIS A 4 -7.51 54.94 -13.84
N VAL A 5 -6.26 55.39 -14.03
CA VAL A 5 -5.62 56.41 -13.17
C VAL A 5 -6.37 57.74 -13.24
N LEU A 6 -6.79 58.18 -14.44
CA LEU A 6 -7.59 59.40 -14.60
C LEU A 6 -8.97 59.33 -13.90
N ARG A 7 -9.59 58.14 -13.82
CA ARG A 7 -10.87 57.96 -13.12
C ARG A 7 -10.71 57.93 -11.61
N LEU A 8 -9.64 57.33 -11.09
CA LEU A 8 -9.29 57.36 -9.67
C LEU A 8 -8.92 58.76 -9.18
N ALA A 9 -8.43 59.62 -10.06
CA ALA A 9 -8.10 61.01 -9.78
C ALA A 9 -9.30 61.98 -9.91
N SER A 10 -10.42 61.54 -10.48
CA SER A 10 -11.61 62.38 -10.63
C SER A 10 -12.40 62.45 -9.33
N ARG A 11 -12.60 63.68 -8.81
CA ARG A 11 -13.37 63.95 -7.60
C ARG A 11 -14.85 63.56 -7.73
N ASP A 12 -15.38 63.58 -8.95
CA ASP A 12 -16.78 63.23 -9.24
C ASP A 12 -17.10 61.75 -9.02
N ASN A 13 -16.05 60.91 -8.93
CA ASN A 13 -16.17 59.49 -8.62
C ASN A 13 -16.04 59.19 -7.12
N TYR A 14 -16.13 60.18 -6.24
CA TYR A 14 -16.12 59.98 -4.79
C TYR A 14 -17.34 60.61 -4.14
N GLU A 15 -17.98 59.88 -3.23
CA GLU A 15 -19.07 60.40 -2.40
C GLU A 15 -18.66 60.40 -0.93
N LEU A 16 -19.09 61.45 -0.22
CA LEU A 16 -18.80 61.60 1.21
C LEU A 16 -19.80 60.74 1.99
N VAL A 17 -19.31 59.73 2.69
CA VAL A 17 -20.12 58.83 3.52
C VAL A 17 -19.73 59.01 4.98
N ALA A 18 -20.73 59.16 5.85
CA ALA A 18 -20.53 59.12 7.30
C ALA A 18 -20.69 57.68 7.78
N GLY A 19 -19.66 57.15 8.45
CA GLY A 19 -19.68 55.83 9.07
C GLY A 19 -19.18 55.93 10.51
N LYS A 20 -19.67 55.04 11.38
CA LYS A 20 -19.15 54.93 12.74
C LYS A 20 -17.90 54.06 12.73
N ASP A 21 -16.83 54.52 13.37
CA ASP A 21 -15.62 53.72 13.53
C ASP A 21 -15.80 52.64 14.62
N ALA A 22 -14.77 51.82 14.83
CA ALA A 22 -14.79 50.74 15.83
C ALA A 22 -14.99 51.24 17.28
N ALA A 23 -14.83 52.54 17.55
CA ALA A 23 -15.09 53.19 18.82
C ALA A 23 -16.48 53.84 18.90
N GLY A 24 -17.29 53.74 17.83
CA GLY A 24 -18.65 54.27 17.77
C GLY A 24 -18.75 55.75 17.40
N GLU A 25 -17.63 56.41 17.10
CA GLU A 25 -17.61 57.83 16.70
C GLU A 25 -17.92 57.98 15.20
N GLU A 26 -18.75 58.97 14.86
CA GLU A 26 -19.05 59.29 13.47
C GLU A 26 -17.86 59.96 12.78
N ARG A 27 -17.30 59.27 11.78
CA ARG A 27 -16.28 59.82 10.89
C ARG A 27 -16.81 59.91 9.47
N LYS A 28 -16.46 61.02 8.80
CA LYS A 28 -16.78 61.24 7.38
C LYS A 28 -15.59 60.83 6.54
N GLY A 29 -15.78 59.82 5.69
CA GLY A 29 -14.82 59.35 4.71
C GLY A 29 -15.33 59.55 3.28
N TRP A 30 -14.42 59.54 2.32
CA TRP A 30 -14.79 59.51 0.90
C TRP A 30 -14.73 58.06 0.41
N ILE A 31 -15.81 57.57 -0.18
CA ILE A 31 -15.85 56.25 -0.80
C ILE A 31 -15.87 56.45 -2.32
N TYR A 32 -15.03 55.68 -3.02
CA TYR A 32 -15.01 55.68 -4.47
C TYR A 32 -16.28 55.03 -5.02
N LYS A 33 -17.02 55.78 -5.83
CA LYS A 33 -18.20 55.35 -6.56
C LYS A 33 -17.80 54.96 -7.98
N TRP A 34 -17.92 53.68 -8.29
CA TRP A 34 -17.67 53.18 -9.64
C TRP A 34 -18.59 53.88 -10.66
N PRO A 35 -18.04 54.45 -11.75
CA PRO A 35 -18.85 54.96 -12.85
C PRO A 35 -19.83 53.87 -13.35
N PRO A 36 -21.07 54.21 -13.75
CA PRO A 36 -22.10 53.22 -14.07
C PRO A 36 -21.66 52.13 -15.06
N GLY A 37 -20.95 52.50 -16.14
CA GLY A 37 -20.42 51.54 -17.11
C GLY A 37 -19.32 50.62 -16.54
N GLN A 38 -18.53 51.08 -15.58
CA GLN A 38 -17.49 50.29 -14.93
C GLN A 38 -18.07 49.40 -13.82
N LYS A 39 -19.08 49.88 -13.09
CA LYS A 39 -19.85 49.07 -12.14
C LYS A 39 -20.52 47.90 -12.85
N LYS A 40 -21.22 48.17 -13.96
CA LYS A 40 -21.86 47.14 -14.79
C LYS A 40 -20.85 46.11 -15.31
N TRP A 41 -19.70 46.57 -15.82
CA TRP A 41 -18.63 45.67 -16.25
C TRP A 41 -18.06 44.81 -15.11
N LEU A 42 -17.83 45.39 -13.92
CA LEU A 42 -17.36 44.64 -12.75
C LEU A 42 -18.40 43.61 -12.28
N GLU A 43 -19.68 43.96 -12.28
CA GLU A 43 -20.77 43.04 -11.95
C GLU A 43 -20.89 41.90 -12.97
N GLU A 44 -20.75 42.19 -14.27
CA GLU A 44 -20.73 41.18 -15.33
C GLU A 44 -19.51 40.24 -15.21
N VAL A 45 -18.32 40.79 -14.96
CA VAL A 45 -17.10 40.00 -14.74
C VAL A 45 -17.20 39.16 -13.47
N ALA A 46 -17.71 39.72 -12.37
CA ALA A 46 -17.91 38.99 -11.11
C ALA A 46 -18.97 37.88 -11.26
N ALA A 47 -20.06 38.14 -11.98
CA ALA A 47 -21.08 37.13 -12.27
C ALA A 47 -20.51 35.99 -13.13
N LYS A 48 -19.69 36.32 -14.15
CA LYS A 48 -19.01 35.32 -14.97
C LYS A 48 -18.03 34.48 -14.16
N ALA A 49 -17.19 35.12 -13.35
CA ALA A 49 -16.23 34.43 -12.48
C ALA A 49 -16.93 33.54 -11.44
N ASN A 50 -18.03 34.00 -10.85
CA ASN A 50 -18.84 33.19 -9.94
C ASN A 50 -19.48 31.99 -10.64
N ALA A 51 -19.97 32.14 -11.87
CA ALA A 51 -20.51 31.03 -12.65
C ALA A 51 -19.44 29.99 -12.97
N GLU A 52 -18.26 30.43 -13.43
CA GLU A 52 -17.10 29.57 -13.69
C GLU A 52 -16.66 28.82 -12.43
N GLN A 53 -16.57 29.51 -11.29
CA GLN A 53 -16.23 28.91 -10.00
C GLN A 53 -17.27 27.89 -9.53
N LEU A 54 -18.56 28.13 -9.79
CA LEU A 54 -19.64 27.24 -9.40
C LEU A 54 -19.67 25.97 -10.25
N THR A 55 -19.51 26.09 -11.57
CA THR A 55 -19.33 24.95 -12.48
C THR A 55 -18.11 24.13 -12.10
N PHE A 56 -16.98 24.80 -11.81
CA PHE A 56 -15.76 24.16 -11.33
C PHE A 56 -15.98 23.35 -10.05
N THR A 57 -16.55 24.00 -9.03
CA THR A 57 -16.77 23.38 -7.71
C THR A 57 -17.71 22.18 -7.81
N ARG A 58 -18.76 22.29 -8.64
CA ARG A 58 -19.70 21.19 -8.90
C ARG A 58 -19.03 20.00 -9.58
N SER A 59 -18.28 20.26 -10.66
CA SER A 59 -17.51 19.23 -11.38
C SER A 59 -16.52 18.53 -10.46
N LEU A 60 -15.76 19.29 -9.66
CA LEU A 60 -14.81 18.73 -8.70
C LEU A 60 -15.50 17.90 -7.61
N ALA A 61 -16.67 18.33 -7.13
CA ALA A 61 -17.43 17.59 -6.12
C ALA A 61 -17.92 16.24 -6.68
N VAL A 62 -18.45 16.19 -7.91
CA VAL A 62 -18.84 14.94 -8.58
C VAL A 62 -17.64 14.00 -8.75
N ARG A 63 -16.51 14.54 -9.20
CA ARG A 63 -15.26 13.77 -9.34
C ARG A 63 -14.77 13.20 -8.01
N ALA A 64 -14.74 14.03 -6.97
CA ALA A 64 -14.33 13.60 -5.64
C ALA A 64 -15.28 12.55 -5.05
N ALA A 65 -16.58 12.66 -5.33
CA ALA A 65 -17.57 11.64 -4.96
C ALA A 65 -17.31 10.29 -5.64
N MET A 66 -16.73 10.30 -6.84
CA MET A 66 -16.32 9.10 -7.57
C MET A 66 -14.87 8.68 -7.32
N ASP A 67 -14.10 9.42 -6.50
CA ASP A 67 -12.73 9.02 -6.17
C ASP A 67 -12.72 7.78 -5.27
N ASP A 68 -13.55 7.78 -4.24
CA ASP A 68 -13.61 6.74 -3.21
C ASP A 68 -15.05 6.63 -2.72
N GLU A 69 -15.62 5.44 -2.83
CA GLU A 69 -17.03 5.25 -2.51
C GLU A 69 -17.35 5.45 -1.02
N THR A 70 -16.35 5.31 -0.15
CA THR A 70 -16.49 5.41 1.31
C THR A 70 -16.55 6.86 1.80
N LYS A 71 -16.10 7.81 0.97
CA LYS A 71 -16.13 9.24 1.29
C LYS A 71 -17.50 9.82 0.95
N VAL A 72 -18.07 10.54 1.91
CA VAL A 72 -19.40 11.17 1.76
C VAL A 72 -19.21 12.58 1.21
N PHE A 73 -19.76 12.84 0.03
CA PHE A 73 -19.81 14.16 -0.59
C PHE A 73 -21.26 14.59 -0.82
N ASN A 74 -21.57 15.87 -0.61
CA ASN A 74 -22.90 16.42 -0.82
C ASN A 74 -23.09 16.76 -2.31
N VAL A 75 -23.46 15.75 -3.10
CA VAL A 75 -23.65 15.84 -4.56
C VAL A 75 -24.92 15.08 -4.94
N SER A 76 -25.73 15.65 -5.83
CA SER A 76 -26.98 15.06 -6.29
C SER A 76 -26.90 14.54 -7.73
N ALA A 77 -27.83 13.66 -8.12
CA ALA A 77 -27.97 13.24 -9.52
C ALA A 77 -28.22 14.44 -10.46
N ALA A 78 -28.95 15.45 -10.01
CA ALA A 78 -29.22 16.67 -10.78
C ALA A 78 -27.94 17.47 -11.07
N ASP A 79 -26.96 17.46 -10.16
CA ASP A 79 -25.66 18.10 -10.39
C ASP A 79 -24.91 17.41 -11.54
N ALA A 80 -24.94 16.08 -11.57
CA ALA A 80 -24.32 15.29 -12.63
C ALA A 80 -25.07 15.46 -13.97
N GLU A 81 -26.40 15.48 -13.97
CA GLU A 81 -27.19 15.74 -15.20
C GLU A 81 -26.86 17.12 -15.79
N MET A 82 -26.78 18.15 -14.95
CA MET A 82 -26.42 19.49 -15.40
C MET A 82 -25.00 19.55 -15.96
N ILE A 83 -24.04 18.80 -15.39
CA ILE A 83 -22.70 18.68 -15.96
C ILE A 83 -22.76 17.99 -17.33
N LEU A 84 -23.55 16.93 -17.50
CA LEU A 84 -23.70 16.28 -18.81
C LEU A 84 -24.28 17.23 -19.86
N ASP A 85 -25.23 18.08 -19.48
CA ASP A 85 -25.83 19.07 -20.37
C ASP A 85 -24.81 20.18 -20.71
N GLU A 86 -24.11 20.74 -19.72
CA GLU A 86 -23.08 21.78 -19.88
C GLU A 86 -21.88 21.30 -20.72
N THR A 87 -21.60 19.99 -20.69
CA THR A 87 -20.46 19.36 -21.39
C THR A 87 -20.89 18.56 -22.62
N SER A 88 -22.08 18.78 -23.17
CA SER A 88 -22.62 17.98 -24.30
C SER A 88 -21.71 17.95 -25.53
N ALA A 89 -20.92 19.01 -25.75
CA ALA A 89 -19.97 19.14 -26.86
C ALA A 89 -18.53 18.75 -26.49
N ALA A 90 -18.27 18.35 -25.23
CA ALA A 90 -16.94 17.92 -24.81
C ALA A 90 -16.60 16.58 -25.44
N ALA A 91 -15.37 16.47 -25.96
CA ALA A 91 -14.82 15.28 -26.56
C ALA A 91 -13.41 15.03 -25.99
N PRO A 92 -12.85 13.82 -26.13
CA PRO A 92 -11.46 13.56 -25.77
C PRO A 92 -10.54 14.53 -26.51
N GLY A 93 -9.70 15.28 -25.78
CA GLY A 93 -8.79 16.26 -26.37
C GLY A 93 -7.59 15.62 -27.05
N GLU A 94 -7.12 16.14 -28.20
CA GLU A 94 -5.91 15.65 -28.89
C GLU A 94 -4.60 16.15 -28.26
N GLU A 95 -4.67 17.19 -27.43
CA GLU A 95 -3.52 17.75 -26.68
C GLU A 95 -3.29 16.95 -25.39
N GLU A 96 -2.06 17.04 -24.82
CA GLU A 96 -1.71 16.38 -23.55
C GLU A 96 -2.86 16.51 -22.56
N PRO A 97 -3.28 15.39 -21.90
CA PRO A 97 -4.39 15.43 -20.97
C PRO A 97 -4.08 16.47 -19.91
N SER A 98 -4.74 17.62 -20.04
CA SER A 98 -4.82 18.59 -18.98
C SER A 98 -5.63 17.90 -17.90
N HIS A 99 -4.96 17.20 -16.98
CA HIS A 99 -5.53 16.80 -15.69
C HIS A 99 -5.89 18.03 -14.83
N GLY A 100 -6.00 19.21 -15.47
CA GLY A 100 -6.51 20.43 -14.93
C GLY A 100 -7.92 20.17 -14.40
N PRO A 101 -8.24 20.70 -13.23
CA PRO A 101 -9.52 20.47 -12.60
C PRO A 101 -10.70 21.13 -13.38
N ASN A 102 -10.41 21.85 -14.47
CA ASN A 102 -11.34 22.43 -15.44
C ASN A 102 -11.56 21.59 -16.71
N ASP A 103 -11.03 20.36 -16.82
CA ASP A 103 -11.22 19.54 -18.03
C ASP A 103 -12.72 19.18 -18.23
N PRO A 104 -13.38 19.69 -19.30
CA PRO A 104 -14.79 19.41 -19.55
C PRO A 104 -15.05 17.96 -19.97
N TRP A 105 -14.08 17.26 -20.57
CA TRP A 105 -14.21 15.86 -20.92
C TRP A 105 -14.20 14.98 -19.68
N LEU A 106 -13.22 15.16 -18.80
CA LEU A 106 -13.19 14.46 -17.51
C LEU A 106 -14.44 14.77 -16.67
N ALA A 107 -14.96 16.00 -16.69
CA ALA A 107 -16.23 16.34 -16.02
C ALA A 107 -17.39 15.49 -16.56
N ARG A 108 -17.47 15.37 -17.89
CA ARG A 108 -18.50 14.58 -18.59
C ARG A 108 -18.46 13.12 -18.21
N VAL A 109 -17.29 12.49 -18.27
CA VAL A 109 -17.11 11.07 -17.93
C VAL A 109 -17.46 10.82 -16.45
N SER A 110 -17.05 11.74 -15.57
CA SER A 110 -17.33 11.65 -14.12
C SER A 110 -18.82 11.76 -13.82
N ALA A 111 -19.52 12.66 -14.49
CA ALA A 111 -20.97 12.77 -14.35
C ALA A 111 -21.69 11.51 -14.82
N ALA A 112 -21.29 10.92 -15.96
CA ALA A 112 -21.84 9.66 -16.45
C ALA A 112 -21.60 8.50 -15.45
N ALA A 113 -20.38 8.39 -14.91
CA ALA A 113 -20.03 7.38 -13.90
C ALA A 113 -20.80 7.56 -12.59
N PHE A 114 -20.96 8.81 -12.14
CA PHE A 114 -21.76 9.12 -10.96
C PHE A 114 -23.22 8.76 -11.15
N LEU A 115 -23.82 9.07 -12.31
CA LEU A 115 -25.19 8.65 -12.61
C LEU A 115 -25.33 7.13 -12.59
N ALA A 116 -24.39 6.38 -13.19
CA ALA A 116 -24.39 4.91 -13.12
C ALA A 116 -24.38 4.37 -11.68
N ARG A 117 -23.79 5.10 -10.73
CA ARG A 117 -23.76 4.75 -9.30
C ARG A 117 -25.04 5.09 -8.54
N VAL A 118 -25.63 6.27 -8.77
CA VAL A 118 -26.63 6.84 -7.84
C VAL A 118 -28.07 6.81 -8.33
N VAL A 119 -28.32 6.70 -9.63
CA VAL A 119 -29.69 6.83 -10.17
C VAL A 119 -30.52 5.56 -9.94
N SER A 120 -31.84 5.71 -9.97
CA SER A 120 -32.76 4.58 -9.93
C SER A 120 -32.56 3.66 -11.13
N LYS A 121 -32.94 2.37 -11.02
CA LYS A 121 -32.86 1.44 -12.16
C LYS A 121 -33.65 1.93 -13.38
N GLU A 122 -34.78 2.60 -13.15
CA GLU A 122 -35.64 3.15 -14.21
C GLU A 122 -34.97 4.30 -14.95
N ASP A 123 -34.35 5.22 -14.21
CA ASP A 123 -33.60 6.34 -14.79
C ASP A 123 -32.33 5.87 -15.51
N LEU A 124 -31.68 4.84 -14.98
CA LEU A 124 -30.52 4.23 -15.60
C LEU A 124 -30.87 3.65 -16.97
N VAL A 125 -32.00 2.91 -17.08
CA VAL A 125 -32.47 2.36 -18.35
C VAL A 125 -32.70 3.46 -19.39
N ARG A 126 -33.28 4.60 -18.99
CA ARG A 126 -33.53 5.74 -19.89
C ARG A 126 -32.25 6.36 -20.44
N ARG A 127 -31.21 6.47 -19.61
CA ARG A 127 -29.93 7.13 -19.97
C ARG A 127 -28.83 6.15 -20.39
N ARG A 128 -29.09 4.84 -20.37
CA ARG A 128 -28.09 3.78 -20.55
C ARG A 128 -27.26 3.96 -21.81
N GLN A 129 -27.90 4.23 -22.95
CA GLN A 129 -27.19 4.38 -24.22
C GLN A 129 -26.25 5.60 -24.25
N GLU A 130 -26.67 6.72 -23.63
CA GLU A 130 -25.85 7.92 -23.51
C GLU A 130 -24.63 7.65 -22.63
N ILE A 131 -24.85 7.04 -21.46
CA ILE A 131 -23.79 6.68 -20.51
C ILE A 131 -22.77 5.73 -21.13
N ILE A 132 -23.24 4.65 -21.78
CA ILE A 132 -22.37 3.68 -22.46
C ILE A 132 -21.55 4.36 -23.55
N SER A 133 -22.16 5.23 -24.36
CA SER A 133 -21.45 5.95 -25.44
C SER A 133 -20.34 6.85 -24.90
N ILE A 134 -20.56 7.52 -23.76
CA ILE A 134 -19.51 8.34 -23.10
C ILE A 134 -18.34 7.46 -22.65
N PHE A 135 -18.62 6.29 -22.06
CA PHE A 135 -17.58 5.36 -21.64
C PHE A 135 -16.82 4.74 -22.82
N GLU A 136 -17.48 4.42 -23.92
CA GLU A 136 -16.84 3.95 -25.14
C GLU A 136 -15.89 4.99 -25.72
N GLN A 137 -16.32 6.25 -25.80
CA GLN A 137 -15.47 7.35 -26.27
C GLN A 137 -14.25 7.55 -25.37
N ALA A 138 -14.42 7.42 -24.04
CA ALA A 138 -13.30 7.54 -23.10
C ALA A 138 -12.28 6.41 -23.30
N LEU A 139 -12.73 5.19 -23.52
CA LEU A 139 -11.88 4.00 -23.69
C LEU A 139 -11.32 3.84 -25.11
N GLN A 140 -11.82 4.58 -26.10
CA GLN A 140 -11.22 4.63 -27.44
C GLN A 140 -10.03 5.59 -27.51
N PHE A 141 -9.97 6.57 -26.60
CA PHE A 141 -8.89 7.53 -26.57
C PHE A 141 -7.60 6.87 -26.07
N GLN A 142 -6.62 6.73 -26.97
CA GLN A 142 -5.28 6.28 -26.61
C GLN A 142 -4.49 7.46 -26.03
N ASP A 143 -4.38 7.47 -24.70
CA ASP A 143 -3.45 8.37 -24.05
C ASP A 143 -2.02 7.99 -24.50
N ARG A 144 -1.36 8.92 -25.19
CA ARG A 144 0.04 8.77 -25.63
C ARG A 144 1.02 9.14 -24.51
N SER A 145 0.51 9.69 -23.42
CA SER A 145 1.27 9.95 -22.21
C SER A 145 1.43 8.65 -21.43
N ILE A 146 2.67 8.20 -21.27
CA ILE A 146 3.03 7.27 -20.18
C ILE A 146 2.98 8.10 -18.87
N ALA A 147 1.82 8.63 -18.51
CA ALA A 147 1.62 9.27 -17.24
C ALA A 147 1.78 8.17 -16.18
N LEU A 148 2.64 8.43 -15.19
CA LEU A 148 2.78 7.55 -14.03
C LEU A 148 1.37 7.22 -13.50
N PRO A 149 1.05 5.94 -13.25
CA PRO A 149 -0.24 5.55 -12.69
C PRO A 149 -0.53 6.41 -11.47
N ARG A 150 -1.60 7.20 -11.53
CA ARG A 150 -2.13 7.88 -10.35
C ARG A 150 -3.08 6.93 -9.68
N ASP A 151 -2.95 6.78 -8.37
CA ASP A 151 -3.83 5.92 -7.58
C ASP A 151 -5.27 6.49 -7.46
N ASP A 152 -5.53 7.70 -7.98
CA ASP A 152 -6.79 8.45 -7.84
C ASP A 152 -7.69 8.28 -9.08
N VAL A 153 -8.92 7.82 -8.86
CA VAL A 153 -9.92 7.64 -9.94
C VAL A 153 -10.36 9.00 -10.49
N MET A 154 -10.41 10.04 -9.65
CA MET A 154 -10.97 11.35 -10.00
C MET A 154 -10.22 12.15 -11.07
N TYR A 155 -9.00 11.75 -11.44
CA TYR A 155 -8.16 12.42 -12.44
C TYR A 155 -7.92 11.61 -13.71
N ASP A 156 -8.45 10.39 -13.78
CA ASP A 156 -8.25 9.45 -14.87
C ASP A 156 -9.61 9.13 -15.54
N ALA A 157 -9.76 9.55 -16.79
CA ALA A 157 -10.98 9.32 -17.56
C ALA A 157 -11.21 7.83 -17.86
N HIS A 158 -10.15 7.03 -18.04
CA HIS A 158 -10.26 5.58 -18.21
C HIS A 158 -10.73 4.94 -16.91
N ALA A 159 -10.11 5.27 -15.77
CA ALA A 159 -10.52 4.76 -14.46
C ALA A 159 -11.98 5.12 -14.15
N MET A 160 -12.40 6.35 -14.47
CA MET A 160 -13.77 6.83 -14.28
C MET A 160 -14.78 6.07 -15.16
N ALA A 161 -14.45 5.86 -16.45
CA ALA A 161 -15.28 5.09 -17.36
C ALA A 161 -15.39 3.62 -16.94
N ILE A 162 -14.29 3.01 -16.49
CA ILE A 162 -14.26 1.63 -15.97
C ILE A 162 -15.07 1.50 -14.69
N THR A 163 -14.98 2.48 -13.78
CA THR A 163 -15.82 2.57 -12.58
C THR A 163 -17.30 2.59 -12.95
N GLY A 164 -17.68 3.43 -13.92
CA GLY A 164 -19.05 3.48 -14.44
C GLY A 164 -19.52 2.14 -15.02
N ARG A 165 -18.68 1.47 -15.83
CA ARG A 165 -18.97 0.12 -16.35
C ARG A 165 -19.12 -0.91 -15.25
N LEU A 166 -18.28 -0.88 -14.22
CA LEU A 166 -18.39 -1.77 -13.06
C LEU A 166 -19.76 -1.63 -12.37
N TYR A 167 -20.26 -0.41 -12.18
CA TYR A 167 -21.63 -0.19 -11.67
C TYR A 167 -22.70 -0.72 -12.63
N LEU A 168 -22.56 -0.49 -13.94
CA LEU A 168 -23.51 -1.03 -14.93
C LEU A 168 -23.57 -2.57 -14.87
N THR A 169 -22.41 -3.24 -14.90
CA THR A 169 -22.30 -4.70 -14.83
C THR A 169 -22.91 -5.26 -13.56
N ALA A 170 -22.64 -4.65 -12.40
CA ALA A 170 -23.17 -5.10 -11.12
C ALA A 170 -24.69 -4.88 -10.98
N ILE A 171 -25.26 -3.87 -11.65
CA ILE A 171 -26.70 -3.56 -11.60
C ILE A 171 -27.50 -4.40 -12.59
N SER A 172 -26.99 -4.56 -13.82
CA SER A 172 -27.68 -5.28 -14.90
C SER A 172 -27.55 -6.79 -14.76
N GLY A 173 -26.34 -7.28 -14.42
CA GLY A 173 -25.99 -8.69 -14.53
C GLY A 173 -25.91 -9.18 -15.99
N ASP A 174 -25.88 -8.28 -16.97
CA ASP A 174 -25.86 -8.62 -18.39
C ASP A 174 -24.46 -9.08 -18.82
N GLU A 175 -24.39 -10.21 -19.54
CA GLU A 175 -23.12 -10.72 -20.08
C GLU A 175 -22.44 -9.72 -21.04
N ALA A 176 -23.22 -8.90 -21.75
CA ALA A 176 -22.66 -7.86 -22.61
C ALA A 176 -21.93 -6.76 -21.82
N ASP A 177 -22.41 -6.41 -20.63
CA ASP A 177 -21.72 -5.46 -19.75
C ASP A 177 -20.46 -6.11 -19.14
N ALA A 178 -20.53 -7.40 -18.79
CA ALA A 178 -19.38 -8.16 -18.31
C ALA A 178 -18.27 -8.23 -19.38
N GLU A 179 -18.62 -8.53 -20.63
CA GLU A 179 -17.69 -8.60 -21.75
C GLU A 179 -17.02 -7.26 -22.03
N ASN A 180 -17.80 -6.17 -22.03
CA ASN A 180 -17.24 -4.84 -22.20
C ASN A 180 -16.29 -4.44 -21.06
N LEU A 181 -16.61 -4.86 -19.82
CA LEU A 181 -15.73 -4.62 -18.66
C LEU A 181 -14.43 -5.43 -18.77
N LEU A 182 -14.49 -6.69 -19.22
CA LEU A 182 -13.31 -7.53 -19.47
C LEU A 182 -12.40 -6.89 -20.53
N GLN A 183 -12.97 -6.40 -21.63
CA GLN A 183 -12.20 -5.71 -22.66
C GLN A 183 -11.55 -4.43 -22.14
N ALA A 184 -12.27 -3.63 -21.34
CA ALA A 184 -11.73 -2.41 -20.75
C ALA A 184 -10.56 -2.69 -19.78
N VAL A 185 -10.69 -3.73 -18.94
CA VAL A 185 -9.63 -4.20 -18.03
C VAL A 185 -8.43 -4.74 -18.79
N ALA A 186 -8.65 -5.46 -19.89
CA ALA A 186 -7.58 -5.97 -20.74
C ALA A 186 -6.76 -4.84 -21.38
N THR A 187 -7.40 -3.74 -21.76
CA THR A 187 -6.73 -2.60 -22.40
C THR A 187 -6.09 -1.66 -21.38
N TYR A 188 -6.72 -1.46 -20.21
CA TYR A 188 -6.29 -0.47 -19.22
C TYR A 188 -6.18 -1.08 -17.80
N PRO A 189 -5.32 -2.09 -17.57
CA PRO A 189 -5.24 -2.78 -16.28
C PRO A 189 -4.80 -1.86 -15.13
N ALA A 190 -3.90 -0.91 -15.39
CA ALA A 190 -3.41 0.04 -14.39
C ALA A 190 -4.50 1.05 -13.96
N SER A 191 -5.25 1.63 -14.91
CA SER A 191 -6.37 2.54 -14.62
C SER A 191 -7.58 1.81 -14.02
N ALA A 192 -7.77 0.53 -14.37
CA ALA A 192 -8.83 -0.29 -13.80
C ALA A 192 -8.58 -0.60 -12.31
N ALA A 193 -7.33 -0.84 -11.89
CA ALA A 193 -7.05 -1.27 -10.52
C ALA A 193 -7.59 -0.28 -9.44
N PRO A 194 -7.36 1.04 -9.52
CA PRO A 194 -7.97 2.01 -8.62
C PRO A 194 -9.50 1.95 -8.59
N ALA A 195 -10.16 1.78 -9.73
CA ALA A 195 -11.62 1.67 -9.81
C ALA A 195 -12.15 0.51 -8.93
N PHE A 196 -11.55 -0.66 -9.05
CA PHE A 196 -11.94 -1.84 -8.26
C PHE A 196 -11.53 -1.75 -6.78
N LEU A 197 -10.38 -1.13 -6.49
CA LEU A 197 -9.91 -0.98 -5.12
C LEU A 197 -10.75 -0.01 -4.31
N ARG A 198 -11.13 1.13 -4.91
CA ARG A 198 -11.84 2.23 -4.26
C ARG A 198 -13.36 2.11 -4.30
N HIS A 199 -13.88 1.21 -5.13
CA HIS A 199 -15.30 0.87 -5.21
C HIS A 199 -15.54 -0.60 -4.78
N GLY A 200 -15.04 -0.97 -3.61
CA GLY A 200 -15.09 -2.35 -3.10
C GLY A 200 -16.49 -2.94 -2.91
N GLY A 201 -17.43 -2.14 -2.41
CA GLY A 201 -18.81 -2.55 -2.11
C GLY A 201 -19.66 -2.80 -3.36
N ILE A 202 -19.26 -2.29 -4.54
CA ILE A 202 -19.85 -2.73 -5.82
C ILE A 202 -19.11 -3.96 -6.38
N VAL A 203 -17.81 -4.09 -6.16
CA VAL A 203 -17.05 -5.31 -6.52
C VAL A 203 -17.60 -6.54 -5.78
N GLU A 204 -18.01 -6.40 -4.53
CA GLU A 204 -18.64 -7.49 -3.77
C GLU A 204 -20.01 -7.95 -4.34
N LYS A 205 -20.61 -7.16 -5.23
CA LYS A 205 -21.91 -7.47 -5.86
C LYS A 205 -21.78 -8.13 -7.23
N ILE A 206 -20.59 -8.12 -7.84
CA ILE A 206 -20.38 -8.86 -9.09
C ILE A 206 -20.16 -10.35 -8.83
N ASP A 207 -20.42 -11.17 -9.83
CA ASP A 207 -20.19 -12.61 -9.75
C ASP A 207 -18.71 -12.93 -9.46
N GLN A 208 -18.46 -13.94 -8.62
CA GLN A 208 -17.11 -14.32 -8.20
C GLN A 208 -16.27 -14.84 -9.39
N LYS A 209 -16.86 -15.63 -10.31
CA LYS A 209 -16.12 -16.08 -11.49
C LYS A 209 -15.77 -14.89 -12.38
N LEU A 210 -16.65 -13.91 -12.51
CA LEU A 210 -16.34 -12.68 -13.23
C LEU A 210 -15.16 -11.93 -12.61
N LEU A 211 -15.12 -11.77 -11.28
CA LEU A 211 -13.98 -11.14 -10.59
C LEU A 211 -12.66 -11.90 -10.83
N ILE A 212 -12.71 -13.23 -10.82
CA ILE A 212 -11.56 -14.09 -11.12
C ILE A 212 -11.10 -13.89 -12.58
N SER A 213 -12.03 -13.90 -13.54
CA SER A 213 -11.73 -13.65 -14.95
C SER A 213 -11.10 -12.28 -15.18
N LEU A 214 -11.68 -11.23 -14.58
CA LEU A 214 -11.14 -9.86 -14.65
C LEU A 214 -9.72 -9.80 -14.11
N SER A 215 -9.47 -10.40 -12.96
CA SER A 215 -8.15 -10.42 -12.33
C SER A 215 -7.14 -11.20 -13.17
N ARG A 216 -7.51 -12.36 -13.74
CA ARG A 216 -6.62 -13.17 -14.57
C ARG A 216 -6.24 -12.45 -15.88
N ILE A 217 -7.21 -11.79 -16.51
CA ILE A 217 -6.96 -10.96 -17.70
C ILE A 217 -6.07 -9.77 -17.35
N ALA A 218 -6.37 -9.06 -16.25
CA ALA A 218 -5.60 -7.90 -15.85
C ALA A 218 -4.14 -8.24 -15.54
N LEU A 219 -3.90 -9.34 -14.82
CA LEU A 219 -2.56 -9.81 -14.50
C LEU A 219 -1.76 -10.16 -15.77
N LEU A 220 -2.41 -10.69 -16.82
CA LEU A 220 -1.77 -10.89 -18.12
C LEU A 220 -1.51 -9.56 -18.84
N ALA A 221 -2.47 -8.65 -18.80
CA ALA A 221 -2.38 -7.33 -19.43
C ALA A 221 -1.37 -6.39 -18.76
N CYS A 222 -0.92 -6.70 -17.54
CA CYS A 222 0.21 -6.00 -16.89
C CYS A 222 1.56 -6.25 -17.60
N MET A 223 1.62 -7.16 -18.58
CA MET A 223 2.77 -7.30 -19.47
C MET A 223 2.81 -6.15 -20.48
N ILE A 224 3.95 -5.47 -20.59
CA ILE A 224 4.16 -4.35 -21.51
C ILE A 224 5.24 -4.76 -22.52
N PRO A 225 4.97 -4.72 -23.84
CA PRO A 225 5.98 -5.01 -24.84
C PRO A 225 7.08 -3.97 -24.76
N ARG A 226 8.33 -4.42 -24.72
CA ARG A 226 9.49 -3.56 -24.58
C ARG A 226 10.27 -3.48 -25.89
N ARG A 227 10.87 -2.32 -26.17
CA ARG A 227 11.91 -2.24 -27.20
C ARG A 227 13.24 -2.80 -26.70
N ALA A 228 13.88 -3.66 -27.48
CA ALA A 228 15.18 -4.25 -27.13
C ALA A 228 16.25 -3.16 -26.95
N HIS A 229 16.24 -2.16 -27.83
CA HIS A 229 17.10 -0.96 -27.79
C HIS A 229 16.53 0.16 -28.67
N TYR A 230 17.04 1.39 -28.53
CA TYR A 230 16.54 2.57 -29.26
C TYR A 230 16.52 2.43 -30.78
N GLY A 231 17.43 1.66 -31.38
CA GLY A 231 17.52 1.43 -32.82
C GLY A 231 16.82 0.16 -33.32
N GLU A 232 15.90 -0.39 -32.55
CA GLU A 232 15.19 -1.61 -32.95
C GLU A 232 14.22 -1.34 -34.10
N ASP A 233 14.10 -2.32 -35.00
CA ASP A 233 13.14 -2.29 -36.11
C ASP A 233 11.70 -2.23 -35.58
N GLU A 234 10.90 -1.33 -36.14
CA GLU A 234 9.50 -1.14 -35.75
C GLU A 234 8.69 -2.42 -35.96
N ALA A 235 9.01 -3.20 -37.01
CA ALA A 235 8.33 -4.45 -37.28
C ALA A 235 8.55 -5.50 -36.17
N ALA A 236 9.74 -5.55 -35.55
CA ALA A 236 10.01 -6.46 -34.44
C ALA A 236 9.23 -6.07 -33.18
N TYR A 237 9.13 -4.77 -32.90
CA TYR A 237 8.29 -4.26 -31.81
C TYR A 237 6.80 -4.51 -32.06
N ASP A 238 6.32 -4.28 -33.29
CA ASP A 238 4.94 -4.55 -33.70
C ASP A 238 4.58 -6.04 -33.61
N ILE A 239 5.51 -6.95 -33.95
CA ILE A 239 5.31 -8.40 -33.78
C ILE A 239 5.09 -8.73 -32.30
N ARG A 240 5.88 -8.17 -31.38
CA ARG A 240 5.68 -8.41 -29.94
C ARG A 240 4.38 -7.81 -29.42
N ARG A 241 3.97 -6.64 -29.91
CA ARG A 241 2.67 -6.06 -29.57
C ARG A 241 1.53 -6.96 -30.05
N ALA A 242 1.60 -7.46 -31.29
CA ALA A 242 0.60 -8.37 -31.85
C ALA A 242 0.56 -9.74 -31.14
N ASP A 243 1.70 -10.27 -30.72
CA ASP A 243 1.77 -11.50 -29.90
C ASP A 243 1.04 -11.32 -28.57
N LEU A 244 1.31 -10.23 -27.85
CA LEU A 244 0.61 -9.94 -26.59
C LEU A 244 -0.89 -9.72 -26.80
N GLU A 245 -1.28 -8.96 -27.81
CA GLU A 245 -2.70 -8.72 -28.15
C GLU A 245 -3.44 -10.04 -28.48
N SER A 246 -2.78 -10.95 -29.21
CA SER A 246 -3.29 -12.28 -29.51
C SER A 246 -3.47 -13.13 -28.24
N ARG A 247 -2.50 -13.09 -27.30
CA ARG A 247 -2.58 -13.79 -26.02
C ARG A 247 -3.73 -13.27 -25.16
N ILE A 248 -3.91 -11.95 -25.10
CA ILE A 248 -4.99 -11.30 -24.36
C ILE A 248 -6.35 -11.68 -24.97
N THR A 249 -6.49 -11.59 -26.30
CA THR A 249 -7.73 -11.97 -27.00
C THR A 249 -8.09 -13.43 -26.77
N SER A 250 -7.09 -14.32 -26.88
CA SER A 250 -7.27 -15.76 -26.59
C SER A 250 -7.67 -16.00 -25.13
N ARG A 251 -7.13 -15.20 -24.19
CA ARG A 251 -7.49 -15.28 -22.78
C ARG A 251 -8.93 -14.85 -22.54
N ILE A 252 -9.38 -13.73 -23.11
CA ILE A 252 -10.76 -13.26 -22.97
C ILE A 252 -11.75 -14.35 -23.41
N GLU A 253 -11.48 -14.99 -24.54
CA GLU A 253 -12.31 -16.09 -25.04
C GLU A 253 -12.28 -17.32 -24.11
N ALA A 254 -11.10 -17.70 -23.59
CA ALA A 254 -11.00 -18.79 -22.61
C ALA A 254 -11.75 -18.49 -21.30
N GLU A 255 -11.70 -17.24 -20.83
CA GLU A 255 -12.48 -16.79 -19.66
C GLU A 255 -13.98 -16.86 -19.92
N ARG A 256 -14.43 -16.44 -21.10
CA ARG A 256 -15.84 -16.53 -21.50
C ARG A 256 -16.32 -17.98 -21.46
N GLN A 257 -15.58 -18.89 -22.10
CA GLN A 257 -15.91 -20.32 -22.10
C GLN A 257 -15.93 -20.92 -20.69
N TRP A 258 -15.02 -20.51 -19.81
CA TRP A 258 -15.00 -20.98 -18.42
C TRP A 258 -16.20 -20.49 -17.61
N ARG A 259 -16.63 -19.24 -17.80
CA ARG A 259 -17.85 -18.71 -17.17
C ARG A 259 -19.09 -19.50 -17.60
N GLU A 260 -19.12 -19.95 -18.86
CA GLU A 260 -20.18 -20.81 -19.41
C GLU A 260 -20.10 -22.29 -18.98
N GLY A 261 -19.11 -22.67 -18.16
CA GLY A 261 -18.96 -24.03 -17.62
C GLY A 261 -17.85 -24.87 -18.25
N GLY A 262 -16.98 -24.25 -19.07
CA GLY A 262 -15.77 -24.87 -19.60
C GLY A 262 -14.66 -25.08 -18.56
N SER A 263 -13.45 -25.41 -19.05
CA SER A 263 -12.26 -25.61 -18.21
C SER A 263 -11.72 -24.30 -17.65
N GLU A 264 -11.26 -24.32 -16.40
CA GLU A 264 -10.63 -23.15 -15.78
C GLU A 264 -9.29 -22.80 -16.47
N PRO A 265 -9.09 -21.54 -16.91
CA PRO A 265 -7.84 -21.12 -17.52
C PRO A 265 -6.69 -20.99 -16.51
N ASP A 266 -5.47 -21.29 -16.94
CA ASP A 266 -4.27 -21.20 -16.09
C ASP A 266 -3.93 -19.75 -15.71
N TRP A 267 -3.43 -19.53 -14.49
CA TRP A 267 -3.01 -18.21 -14.01
C TRP A 267 -1.74 -17.71 -14.72
N PRO A 268 -1.69 -16.41 -15.09
CA PRO A 268 -0.51 -15.82 -15.71
C PRO A 268 0.64 -15.72 -14.70
N THR A 269 1.85 -15.78 -15.24
CA THR A 269 3.10 -15.53 -14.53
C THR A 269 3.81 -14.36 -15.20
N PRO A 270 4.49 -13.48 -14.44
CA PRO A 270 5.29 -12.44 -15.06
C PRO A 270 6.37 -13.03 -15.98
N PRO A 271 6.85 -12.26 -16.98
CA PRO A 271 8.01 -12.65 -17.77
C PRO A 271 9.24 -12.85 -16.87
N PRO A 272 10.20 -13.69 -17.30
CA PRO A 272 11.48 -13.84 -16.59
C PRO A 272 12.18 -12.49 -16.45
N ARG A 273 12.78 -12.22 -15.27
CA ARG A 273 13.63 -11.04 -15.11
C ARG A 273 14.97 -11.25 -15.80
N ARG A 274 15.63 -10.14 -16.13
CA ARG A 274 16.96 -10.14 -16.74
C ARG A 274 17.97 -10.84 -15.82
N THR A 275 18.67 -11.84 -16.33
CA THR A 275 19.84 -12.41 -15.66
C THR A 275 20.95 -11.36 -15.56
N ARG A 276 21.33 -10.95 -14.33
CA ARG A 276 22.32 -9.88 -14.16
C ARG A 276 23.75 -10.37 -14.40
N ARG A 277 24.59 -9.45 -14.87
CA ARG A 277 26.04 -9.64 -15.04
C ARG A 277 26.72 -9.64 -13.67
N ARG A 278 27.71 -10.52 -13.50
CA ARG A 278 28.68 -10.52 -12.39
C ARG A 278 29.16 -9.10 -12.09
N LYS A 279 28.96 -8.60 -10.86
CA LYS A 279 29.53 -7.32 -10.40
C LYS A 279 31.05 -7.44 -10.55
N ARG A 280 31.65 -6.60 -11.40
CA ARG A 280 33.12 -6.49 -11.45
C ARG A 280 33.53 -5.76 -10.18
N THR A 281 34.06 -6.49 -9.21
CA THR A 281 34.97 -5.87 -8.25
C THR A 281 36.08 -5.21 -9.05
N LEU A 282 36.16 -3.87 -9.01
CA LEU A 282 37.29 -3.12 -9.54
C LEU A 282 38.52 -3.53 -8.74
N ILE A 283 39.23 -4.56 -9.20
CA ILE A 283 40.56 -4.90 -8.68
C ILE A 283 41.50 -3.82 -9.21
N MET A 284 41.68 -2.75 -8.43
CA MET A 284 42.74 -1.78 -8.63
C MET A 284 44.06 -2.42 -8.21
N GLY A 285 44.80 -2.95 -9.18
CA GLY A 285 46.16 -3.46 -9.01
C GLY A 285 46.27 -4.97 -9.19
N GLY A 286 46.68 -5.40 -10.39
CA GLY A 286 47.01 -6.79 -10.66
C GLY A 286 47.31 -7.03 -12.13
N ALA A 287 48.59 -6.89 -12.51
CA ALA A 287 49.09 -7.32 -13.81
C ALA A 287 49.02 -8.86 -13.89
N GLY A 288 47.99 -9.40 -14.52
CA GLY A 288 47.85 -10.83 -14.77
C GLY A 288 46.83 -11.06 -15.87
N GLY A 289 47.31 -11.51 -17.03
CA GLY A 289 46.51 -11.70 -18.23
C GLY A 289 45.39 -12.72 -18.06
N ALA A 290 44.22 -12.28 -17.61
CA ALA A 290 42.98 -13.01 -17.79
C ALA A 290 42.40 -12.63 -19.15
N ARG A 291 42.30 -13.62 -20.04
CA ARG A 291 41.66 -13.54 -21.35
C ARG A 291 40.30 -12.86 -21.17
N LYS A 292 40.11 -11.68 -21.78
CA LYS A 292 38.80 -11.00 -21.86
C LYS A 292 37.86 -11.92 -22.64
N LEU A 293 37.13 -12.79 -21.95
CA LEU A 293 35.90 -13.36 -22.51
C LEU A 293 35.01 -12.17 -22.83
N ALA A 294 34.63 -12.04 -24.10
CA ALA A 294 33.61 -11.08 -24.50
C ALA A 294 32.36 -11.40 -23.65
N PRO A 295 31.81 -10.45 -22.89
CA PRO A 295 30.67 -10.74 -22.04
C PRO A 295 29.49 -11.16 -22.92
N HIS A 296 28.79 -12.23 -22.57
CA HIS A 296 27.42 -12.38 -23.05
C HIS A 296 26.65 -11.15 -22.55
N GLU A 297 26.11 -10.34 -23.45
CA GLU A 297 25.08 -9.38 -23.08
C GLU A 297 23.88 -10.22 -22.65
N SER A 298 23.55 -10.18 -21.36
CA SER A 298 22.27 -10.69 -20.87
C SER A 298 21.18 -10.01 -21.70
N GLU A 299 20.48 -10.76 -22.54
CA GLU A 299 19.41 -10.22 -23.37
C GLU A 299 18.33 -9.65 -22.45
N TRP A 300 17.81 -8.48 -22.81
CA TRP A 300 16.66 -7.92 -22.10
C TRP A 300 15.44 -8.76 -22.45
N PRO A 301 14.59 -9.10 -21.47
CA PRO A 301 13.32 -9.74 -21.76
C PRO A 301 12.48 -8.89 -22.71
N ASP A 302 11.76 -9.57 -23.60
CA ASP A 302 10.84 -8.98 -24.58
C ASP A 302 9.70 -8.18 -23.94
N TYR A 303 9.38 -8.51 -22.69
CA TYR A 303 8.28 -7.93 -21.93
C TYR A 303 8.78 -7.36 -20.60
N TYR A 304 8.29 -6.17 -20.26
CA TYR A 304 8.31 -5.64 -18.91
C TYR A 304 7.00 -6.02 -18.20
N TYR A 305 7.00 -6.08 -16.86
CA TYR A 305 5.80 -6.34 -16.08
C TYR A 305 5.53 -5.17 -15.16
N ASP A 306 4.32 -4.59 -15.23
CA ASP A 306 3.87 -3.60 -14.26
C ASP A 306 3.54 -4.30 -12.94
N GLU A 307 4.56 -4.44 -12.10
CA GLU A 307 4.46 -5.11 -10.80
C GLU A 307 3.51 -4.39 -9.84
N LYS A 308 3.33 -3.07 -9.97
CA LYS A 308 2.45 -2.28 -9.11
C LYS A 308 1.00 -2.53 -9.46
N ALA A 309 0.66 -2.45 -10.75
CA ALA A 309 -0.68 -2.80 -11.23
C ALA A 309 -0.99 -4.27 -10.92
N GLY A 310 -0.05 -5.19 -11.15
CA GLY A 310 -0.20 -6.59 -10.80
C GLY A 310 -0.52 -6.80 -9.32
N ALA A 311 0.29 -6.23 -8.42
CA ALA A 311 0.06 -6.33 -6.97
C ALA A 311 -1.28 -5.72 -6.55
N ALA A 312 -1.72 -4.64 -7.20
CA ALA A 312 -3.04 -4.06 -6.97
C ALA A 312 -4.18 -5.03 -7.34
N TRP A 313 -4.04 -5.78 -8.44
CA TRP A 313 -4.99 -6.82 -8.84
C TRP A 313 -5.02 -8.02 -7.90
N LEU A 314 -3.88 -8.43 -7.32
CA LEU A 314 -3.88 -9.41 -6.24
C LEU A 314 -4.65 -8.91 -5.01
N ARG A 315 -4.48 -7.63 -4.64
CA ARG A 315 -5.24 -7.02 -3.54
C ARG A 315 -6.74 -6.90 -3.84
N ILE A 316 -7.13 -6.76 -5.10
CA ILE A 316 -8.55 -6.85 -5.50
C ILE A 316 -9.05 -8.28 -5.28
N LEU A 317 -8.25 -9.27 -5.67
CA LEU A 317 -8.60 -10.68 -5.57
C LEU A 317 -8.73 -11.18 -4.12
N THR A 318 -8.04 -10.57 -3.14
CA THR A 318 -8.22 -10.92 -1.71
C THR A 318 -9.65 -10.70 -1.21
N ARG A 319 -10.45 -9.87 -1.91
CA ARG A 319 -11.88 -9.65 -1.60
C ARG A 319 -12.74 -10.92 -1.75
N LEU A 320 -12.24 -11.95 -2.43
CA LEU A 320 -12.86 -13.27 -2.43
C LEU A 320 -12.91 -13.91 -1.03
N GLY A 321 -12.11 -13.42 -0.08
CA GLY A 321 -12.10 -13.88 1.31
C GLY A 321 -11.89 -15.39 1.43
N PRO A 322 -12.58 -16.06 2.37
CA PRO A 322 -12.45 -17.52 2.56
C PRO A 322 -12.86 -18.37 1.35
N SER A 323 -13.69 -17.84 0.44
CA SER A 323 -14.08 -18.56 -0.78
C SER A 323 -12.99 -18.64 -1.84
N ALA A 324 -11.88 -17.92 -1.67
CA ALA A 324 -10.76 -17.94 -2.60
C ALA A 324 -9.99 -19.27 -2.63
N GLY A 325 -10.23 -20.21 -1.71
CA GLY A 325 -9.34 -21.34 -1.40
C GLY A 325 -8.62 -21.98 -2.60
N SER A 326 -9.35 -22.50 -3.59
CA SER A 326 -8.74 -23.11 -4.78
C SER A 326 -8.01 -22.10 -5.68
N THR A 327 -8.60 -20.92 -5.85
CA THR A 327 -8.06 -19.82 -6.63
C THR A 327 -6.74 -19.30 -6.03
N SER A 328 -6.69 -19.07 -4.72
CA SER A 328 -5.49 -18.54 -4.06
C SER A 328 -4.32 -19.52 -4.16
N MET A 329 -4.58 -20.82 -3.98
CA MET A 329 -3.58 -21.86 -4.19
C MET A 329 -3.10 -21.92 -5.65
N ALA A 330 -3.99 -21.77 -6.62
CA ALA A 330 -3.65 -21.81 -8.05
C ALA A 330 -2.76 -20.62 -8.46
N VAL A 331 -3.05 -19.41 -7.98
CA VAL A 331 -2.22 -18.21 -8.19
C VAL A 331 -0.80 -18.44 -7.66
N MET A 332 -0.69 -18.91 -6.42
CA MET A 332 0.61 -19.14 -5.77
C MET A 332 1.41 -20.25 -6.46
N ARG A 333 0.76 -21.35 -6.85
CA ARG A 333 1.43 -22.43 -7.61
C ARG A 333 1.96 -21.96 -8.95
N ALA A 334 1.16 -21.21 -9.70
CA ALA A 334 1.59 -20.67 -10.99
C ALA A 334 2.85 -19.79 -10.84
N ASN A 335 2.91 -18.98 -9.79
CA ASN A 335 4.01 -18.03 -9.57
C ASN A 335 5.19 -18.60 -8.77
N ARG A 336 5.11 -19.83 -8.27
CA ARG A 336 6.12 -20.43 -7.39
C ARG A 336 7.51 -20.46 -8.01
N ASP A 337 7.62 -21.00 -9.22
CA ASP A 337 8.92 -21.15 -9.88
C ASP A 337 9.50 -19.79 -10.29
N TRP A 338 8.63 -18.86 -10.68
CA TRP A 338 9.04 -17.48 -10.94
C TRP A 338 9.59 -16.80 -9.69
N LEU A 339 8.94 -16.98 -8.53
CA LEU A 339 9.38 -16.43 -7.25
C LEU A 339 10.77 -16.95 -6.87
N LEU A 340 10.98 -18.27 -7.00
CA LEU A 340 12.25 -18.91 -6.68
C LEU A 340 13.37 -18.45 -7.60
N GLU A 341 13.13 -18.38 -8.91
CA GLU A 341 14.15 -17.97 -9.86
C GLU A 341 14.47 -16.48 -9.76
N THR A 342 13.45 -15.63 -9.59
CA THR A 342 13.63 -14.17 -9.58
C THR A 342 14.28 -13.66 -8.30
N ASN A 343 14.06 -14.33 -7.17
CA ASN A 343 14.68 -13.96 -5.90
C ASN A 343 15.96 -14.76 -5.64
N ARG A 344 16.47 -15.56 -6.57
CA ARG A 344 17.72 -16.31 -6.39
C ARG A 344 18.91 -15.36 -6.18
N SER A 345 19.86 -15.74 -5.31
CA SER A 345 21.12 -15.01 -5.19
C SER A 345 21.83 -14.92 -6.55
N GLY A 346 22.55 -13.82 -6.78
CA GLY A 346 23.45 -13.70 -7.92
C GLY A 346 24.55 -14.76 -7.89
N GLU A 347 25.29 -14.91 -9.01
CA GLU A 347 26.43 -15.84 -9.10
C GLU A 347 27.55 -15.53 -8.08
N ASP A 348 27.57 -14.33 -7.50
CA ASP A 348 28.47 -13.89 -6.44
C ASP A 348 27.93 -14.17 -5.02
N GLY A 349 26.71 -14.69 -4.89
CA GLY A 349 26.08 -15.01 -3.62
C GLY A 349 25.61 -13.79 -2.81
N GLU A 350 25.72 -12.58 -3.36
CA GLU A 350 25.21 -11.36 -2.73
C GLU A 350 23.73 -11.13 -3.06
N ASP A 351 23.03 -10.50 -2.12
CA ASP A 351 21.66 -10.03 -2.30
C ASP A 351 21.63 -8.83 -3.23
N ASP A 352 20.66 -8.82 -4.15
CA ASP A 352 20.45 -7.69 -5.05
C ASP A 352 19.55 -6.65 -4.39
N SER A 353 20.18 -5.70 -3.69
CA SER A 353 19.50 -4.60 -3.01
C SER A 353 18.88 -3.56 -3.96
N ASP A 354 19.17 -3.63 -5.28
CA ASP A 354 18.55 -2.76 -6.28
C ASP A 354 17.24 -3.35 -6.86
N ILE A 355 16.82 -4.54 -6.42
CA ILE A 355 15.59 -5.15 -6.90
C ILE A 355 14.40 -4.61 -6.12
N GLU A 356 13.52 -3.88 -6.82
CA GLU A 356 12.16 -3.66 -6.33
C GLU A 356 11.43 -5.01 -6.28
N ARG A 357 11.02 -5.45 -5.09
CA ARG A 357 10.33 -6.73 -4.84
C ARG A 357 8.81 -6.56 -4.76
N VAL A 358 8.25 -5.64 -5.55
CA VAL A 358 6.83 -5.25 -5.46
C VAL A 358 5.91 -6.44 -5.74
N TRP A 359 6.17 -7.22 -6.80
CA TRP A 359 5.35 -8.39 -7.10
C TRP A 359 5.53 -9.53 -6.08
N THR A 360 6.77 -9.78 -5.62
CA THR A 360 7.05 -10.74 -4.54
C THR A 360 6.24 -10.39 -3.29
N ARG A 361 6.28 -9.13 -2.88
CA ARG A 361 5.51 -8.61 -1.74
C ARG A 361 4.00 -8.78 -1.97
N GLY A 362 3.51 -8.41 -3.15
CA GLY A 362 2.09 -8.57 -3.50
C GLY A 362 1.60 -10.01 -3.43
N LEU A 363 2.42 -10.98 -3.87
CA LEU A 363 2.12 -12.41 -3.75
C LEU A 363 2.11 -12.89 -2.30
N MET A 364 3.06 -12.42 -1.46
CA MET A 364 3.05 -12.75 -0.04
C MET A 364 1.87 -12.12 0.70
N ASP A 365 1.52 -10.88 0.39
CA ASP A 365 0.35 -10.19 0.94
C ASP A 365 -0.94 -10.92 0.56
N PHE A 366 -1.03 -11.38 -0.69
CA PHE A 366 -2.15 -12.19 -1.18
C PHE A 366 -2.22 -13.56 -0.50
N ALA A 367 -1.10 -14.26 -0.38
CA ALA A 367 -1.03 -15.53 0.33
C ALA A 367 -1.43 -15.37 1.81
N ALA A 368 -0.95 -14.33 2.48
CA ALA A 368 -1.24 -14.06 3.88
C ALA A 368 -2.73 -13.89 4.18
N ALA A 369 -3.51 -13.34 3.24
CA ALA A 369 -4.96 -13.18 3.36
C ALA A 369 -5.74 -14.52 3.32
N HIS A 370 -5.12 -15.61 2.85
CA HIS A 370 -5.81 -16.88 2.59
C HIS A 370 -5.16 -18.10 3.26
N ALA A 371 -3.86 -18.04 3.56
CA ALA A 371 -3.06 -19.17 4.03
C ALA A 371 -3.57 -19.79 5.32
N ARG A 372 -4.24 -19.01 6.18
CA ARG A 372 -4.93 -19.49 7.38
C ARG A 372 -5.95 -20.61 7.11
N HIS A 373 -6.54 -20.65 5.91
CA HIS A 373 -7.54 -21.62 5.52
C HIS A 373 -6.97 -22.76 4.66
N TRP A 374 -5.66 -22.76 4.41
CA TRP A 374 -4.99 -23.86 3.71
C TRP A 374 -4.66 -24.98 4.70
N SER A 375 -4.35 -26.17 4.19
CA SER A 375 -3.76 -27.22 5.02
C SER A 375 -2.30 -26.89 5.32
N ASP A 376 -1.76 -27.46 6.40
CA ASP A 376 -0.37 -27.25 6.80
C ASP A 376 0.61 -27.64 5.69
N GLU A 377 0.32 -28.68 4.91
CA GLU A 377 1.15 -29.11 3.78
C GLU A 377 1.22 -28.07 2.67
N ILE A 378 0.10 -27.42 2.37
CA ILE A 378 0.03 -26.37 1.35
C ILE A 378 0.72 -25.09 1.84
N CYS A 379 0.55 -24.73 3.11
CA CYS A 379 1.27 -23.59 3.68
C CYS A 379 2.78 -23.84 3.70
N GLN A 380 3.20 -25.06 4.01
CA GLN A 380 4.60 -25.48 3.92
C GLN A 380 5.14 -25.35 2.49
N GLU A 381 4.43 -25.91 1.50
CA GLU A 381 4.83 -25.93 0.09
C GLU A 381 4.92 -24.53 -0.53
N LEU A 382 3.89 -23.70 -0.34
CA LEU A 382 3.68 -22.46 -1.09
C LEU A 382 4.18 -21.21 -0.39
N VAL A 383 4.42 -21.26 0.91
CA VAL A 383 4.91 -20.12 1.70
C VAL A 383 6.27 -20.45 2.31
N PHE A 384 6.31 -21.42 3.22
CA PHE A 384 7.49 -21.61 4.06
C PHE A 384 8.70 -22.13 3.29
N ASP A 385 8.53 -23.11 2.41
CA ASP A 385 9.62 -23.64 1.58
C ASP A 385 10.12 -22.60 0.57
N VAL A 386 9.21 -21.79 0.02
CA VAL A 386 9.55 -20.71 -0.90
C VAL A 386 10.39 -19.64 -0.21
N LEU A 387 9.93 -19.14 0.94
CA LEU A 387 10.63 -18.10 1.69
C LEU A 387 11.96 -18.60 2.27
N LYS A 388 12.05 -19.85 2.73
CA LYS A 388 13.31 -20.44 3.20
C LYS A 388 14.37 -20.53 2.11
N ALA A 389 13.94 -20.74 0.86
CA ALA A 389 14.83 -20.80 -0.30
C ALA A 389 15.32 -19.42 -0.75
N PHE A 390 14.74 -18.33 -0.24
CA PHE A 390 15.20 -16.99 -0.56
C PHE A 390 16.55 -16.66 0.11
N PRO A 391 17.35 -15.81 -0.56
CA PRO A 391 18.48 -15.13 0.06
C PRO A 391 18.03 -14.25 1.24
N ASP A 392 18.98 -13.79 2.05
CA ASP A 392 18.67 -13.24 3.38
C ASP A 392 17.78 -12.00 3.34
N GLU A 393 18.12 -10.99 2.54
CA GLU A 393 17.35 -9.74 2.40
C GLU A 393 15.96 -10.02 1.80
N ALA A 394 15.89 -10.83 0.75
CA ALA A 394 14.62 -11.20 0.12
C ALA A 394 13.72 -12.00 1.07
N PHE A 395 14.29 -12.90 1.86
CA PHE A 395 13.59 -13.61 2.93
C PHE A 395 13.05 -12.62 3.97
N ILE A 396 13.89 -11.71 4.45
CA ILE A 396 13.53 -10.73 5.48
C ILE A 396 12.35 -9.85 5.02
N ASP A 397 12.45 -9.25 3.84
CA ASP A 397 11.40 -8.38 3.27
C ASP A 397 10.08 -9.13 3.07
N ALA A 398 10.14 -10.32 2.46
CA ALA A 398 8.96 -11.10 2.10
C ALA A 398 8.29 -11.73 3.32
N ALA A 399 9.07 -12.21 4.30
CA ALA A 399 8.55 -12.71 5.57
C ALA A 399 7.90 -11.60 6.40
N ALA A 400 8.48 -10.39 6.40
CA ALA A 400 7.90 -9.26 7.12
C ALA A 400 6.53 -8.89 6.54
N ALA A 401 6.43 -8.79 5.21
CA ALA A 401 5.16 -8.56 4.52
C ALA A 401 4.12 -9.63 4.85
N PHE A 402 4.51 -10.92 4.78
CA PHE A 402 3.61 -12.03 5.09
C PHE A 402 3.10 -12.00 6.55
N ILE A 403 3.97 -11.75 7.53
CA ILE A 403 3.57 -11.66 8.95
C ILE A 403 2.59 -10.50 9.13
N VAL A 404 2.96 -9.29 8.68
CA VAL A 404 2.14 -8.09 8.86
C VAL A 404 0.76 -8.29 8.25
N GLN A 405 0.69 -8.80 7.03
CA GLN A 405 -0.57 -8.98 6.35
C GLN A 405 -1.39 -10.13 6.95
N SER A 406 -0.76 -11.18 7.47
CA SER A 406 -1.47 -12.25 8.18
C SER A 406 -2.10 -11.73 9.47
N ASP A 407 -1.34 -10.94 10.23
CA ASP A 407 -1.83 -10.32 11.46
C ASP A 407 -3.02 -9.39 11.17
N LEU A 408 -2.94 -8.54 10.15
CA LEU A 408 -4.03 -7.61 9.79
C LEU A 408 -5.36 -8.32 9.48
N HIS A 409 -5.32 -9.56 9.00
CA HIS A 409 -6.52 -10.35 8.73
C HIS A 409 -6.99 -11.21 9.90
N HIS A 410 -6.08 -11.65 10.77
CA HIS A 410 -6.35 -12.76 11.68
C HIS A 410 -6.06 -12.48 13.16
N ILE A 411 -5.39 -11.38 13.51
CA ILE A 411 -4.94 -11.19 14.91
C ILE A 411 -6.07 -10.89 15.88
N GLU A 412 -7.10 -10.20 15.40
CA GLU A 412 -8.37 -9.95 16.11
C GLU A 412 -9.32 -11.16 16.01
N GLY A 413 -8.89 -12.25 15.37
CA GLY A 413 -9.63 -13.50 15.21
C GLY A 413 -9.68 -14.36 16.47
N ASP A 414 -10.02 -15.64 16.31
CA ASP A 414 -10.18 -16.57 17.43
C ASP A 414 -8.84 -17.17 17.92
N THR A 415 -8.91 -18.10 18.88
CA THR A 415 -7.71 -18.76 19.41
C THR A 415 -6.97 -19.59 18.35
N ALA A 416 -7.68 -20.18 17.39
CA ALA A 416 -7.05 -20.94 16.32
C ALA A 416 -6.34 -20.02 15.31
N ASP A 417 -6.90 -18.84 15.06
CA ASP A 417 -6.25 -17.79 14.27
C ASP A 417 -4.93 -17.34 14.90
N ARG A 418 -4.91 -17.11 16.21
CA ARG A 418 -3.70 -16.73 16.94
C ARG A 418 -2.67 -17.87 17.01
N ALA A 419 -3.12 -19.11 17.12
CA ALA A 419 -2.24 -20.28 17.04
C ALA A 419 -1.55 -20.38 15.67
N TYR A 420 -2.28 -20.11 14.58
CA TYR A 420 -1.70 -20.00 13.24
C TYR A 420 -0.68 -18.85 13.14
N LEU A 421 -1.01 -17.66 13.64
CA LEU A 421 -0.08 -16.53 13.61
C LEU A 421 1.19 -16.78 14.42
N LEU A 422 1.09 -17.56 15.50
CA LEU A 422 2.25 -18.02 16.26
C LEU A 422 3.07 -19.03 15.46
N SER A 423 2.43 -20.03 14.83
CA SER A 423 3.15 -21.04 14.05
C SER A 423 3.92 -20.45 12.86
N VAL A 424 3.38 -19.41 12.22
CA VAL A 424 4.08 -18.64 11.18
C VAL A 424 5.37 -18.02 11.73
N ARG A 425 5.32 -17.37 12.89
CA ARG A 425 6.49 -16.76 13.54
C ARG A 425 7.50 -17.81 13.97
N GLU A 426 7.04 -18.92 14.55
CA GLU A 426 7.89 -20.06 14.92
C GLU A 426 8.57 -20.70 13.70
N ALA A 427 7.92 -20.71 12.54
CA ALA A 427 8.51 -21.21 11.29
C ALA A 427 9.62 -20.29 10.73
N PHE A 428 9.48 -18.97 10.89
CA PHE A 428 10.44 -18.00 10.35
C PHE A 428 11.59 -17.67 11.29
N TRP A 429 11.38 -17.77 12.61
CA TRP A 429 12.41 -17.43 13.58
C TRP A 429 13.73 -18.22 13.40
N PRO A 430 13.74 -19.55 13.22
CA PRO A 430 14.96 -20.30 12.97
C PRO A 430 15.71 -19.81 11.72
N ARG A 431 15.01 -19.51 10.63
CA ARG A 431 15.62 -19.02 9.38
C ARG A 431 16.20 -17.62 9.56
N LEU A 432 15.56 -16.75 10.34
CA LEU A 432 16.10 -15.42 10.68
C LEU A 432 17.44 -15.53 11.40
N LYS A 433 17.58 -16.48 12.34
CA LYS A 433 18.84 -16.72 13.07
C LYS A 433 20.00 -17.14 12.16
N GLU A 434 19.69 -17.74 11.02
CA GLU A 434 20.69 -18.17 10.04
C GLU A 434 21.18 -17.03 9.14
N THR A 435 20.44 -15.92 9.05
CA THR A 435 20.80 -14.79 8.19
C THR A 435 22.10 -14.11 8.62
N TRP A 436 22.86 -13.61 7.65
CA TRP A 436 23.99 -12.73 7.90
C TRP A 436 23.57 -11.46 8.64
N HIS A 437 22.39 -10.91 8.37
CA HIS A 437 21.87 -9.71 9.04
C HIS A 437 21.72 -9.91 10.55
N TRP A 438 21.13 -11.03 10.98
CA TRP A 438 21.04 -11.36 12.40
C TRP A 438 22.42 -11.63 13.02
N ARG A 439 23.25 -12.46 12.38
CA ARG A 439 24.60 -12.78 12.90
C ARG A 439 25.49 -11.55 13.02
N SER A 440 25.44 -10.65 12.03
CA SER A 440 26.14 -9.37 12.03
C SER A 440 25.62 -8.44 13.14
N HIS A 441 24.30 -8.44 13.38
CA HIS A 441 23.69 -7.70 14.49
C HIS A 441 24.23 -8.17 15.85
N LEU A 442 24.37 -9.49 16.07
CA LEU A 442 24.97 -10.05 17.29
C LEU A 442 26.43 -9.56 17.49
N LEU A 443 27.18 -9.32 16.40
CA LEU A 443 28.58 -8.88 16.46
C LEU A 443 28.76 -7.37 16.62
N SER A 444 27.78 -6.56 16.21
CA SER A 444 27.92 -5.09 16.04
C SER A 444 27.32 -4.26 17.19
N SER A 445 27.02 -4.88 18.32
CA SER A 445 26.12 -4.43 19.40
C SER A 445 26.50 -3.15 20.18
N ARG A 446 27.61 -2.48 19.87
CA ARG A 446 28.09 -1.35 20.69
C ARG A 446 27.31 -0.03 20.53
N ASP A 447 26.66 0.18 19.38
CA ASP A 447 26.06 1.48 19.05
C ASP A 447 24.52 1.48 18.94
N GLY A 448 23.85 0.36 19.26
CA GLY A 448 22.38 0.26 19.27
C GLY A 448 21.72 0.42 17.89
N ARG A 449 22.49 0.37 16.80
CA ARG A 449 21.97 0.46 15.43
C ARG A 449 21.57 -0.91 14.92
N MET A 450 20.30 -1.06 14.56
CA MET A 450 19.79 -2.20 13.81
C MET A 450 19.70 -1.81 12.34
N GLU A 451 20.12 -2.74 11.47
CA GLU A 451 19.99 -2.62 10.02
C GLU A 451 18.50 -2.52 9.63
N ILE A 452 18.17 -1.79 8.57
CA ILE A 452 16.80 -1.37 8.23
C ILE A 452 15.92 -2.57 7.89
N HIS A 453 16.40 -3.52 7.09
CA HIS A 453 15.65 -4.71 6.71
C HIS A 453 15.40 -5.60 7.93
N LEU A 454 16.45 -5.86 8.74
CA LEU A 454 16.28 -6.60 9.99
C LEU A 454 15.26 -5.93 10.92
N LYS A 455 15.25 -4.59 10.97
CA LYS A 455 14.27 -3.83 11.75
C LYS A 455 12.84 -4.05 11.29
N GLU A 456 12.58 -4.19 10.00
CA GLU A 456 11.24 -4.42 9.45
C GLU A 456 10.69 -5.78 9.92
N LEU A 457 11.41 -6.87 9.68
CA LEU A 457 10.97 -8.21 10.09
C LEU A 457 10.85 -8.33 11.61
N VAL A 458 11.85 -7.88 12.38
CA VAL A 458 11.76 -7.95 13.85
C VAL A 458 10.58 -7.13 14.35
N SER A 459 10.30 -5.94 13.81
CA SER A 459 9.11 -5.17 14.19
C SER A 459 7.81 -5.92 13.89
N ALA A 460 7.74 -6.66 12.78
CA ALA A 460 6.59 -7.50 12.44
C ALA A 460 6.34 -8.61 13.48
N PHE A 461 7.40 -9.24 14.02
CA PHE A 461 7.24 -10.21 15.12
C PHE A 461 6.50 -9.58 16.31
N TYR A 462 6.80 -8.33 16.65
CA TYR A 462 6.18 -7.55 17.74
C TYR A 462 4.93 -6.74 17.33
N MET A 463 4.27 -7.09 16.21
CA MET A 463 3.03 -6.47 15.75
C MET A 463 3.14 -4.94 15.56
N ARG A 464 4.29 -4.50 15.04
CA ARG A 464 4.58 -3.08 14.73
C ARG A 464 5.07 -2.88 13.30
N LEU A 465 4.64 -1.77 12.69
CA LEU A 465 5.07 -1.33 11.38
C LEU A 465 6.28 -0.42 11.53
N HIS A 466 7.26 -0.61 10.65
CA HIS A 466 8.43 0.23 10.59
C HIS A 466 8.69 0.69 9.15
N TYR A 467 8.47 1.98 8.86
CA TYR A 467 8.80 2.58 7.55
C TYR A 467 10.04 3.47 7.69
N GLY A 468 11.23 2.95 7.39
CA GLY A 468 12.46 3.76 7.32
C GLY A 468 13.03 4.21 8.65
N LEU A 469 13.05 5.52 8.94
CA LEU A 469 13.61 6.12 10.16
C LEU A 469 12.49 6.72 11.03
N GLY A 470 12.24 6.15 12.21
CA GLY A 470 11.21 6.64 13.14
C GLY A 470 10.89 5.65 14.28
N ASP A 471 9.86 5.99 15.07
CA ASP A 471 9.27 5.10 16.07
C ASP A 471 8.20 4.23 15.40
N GLY A 472 8.30 2.90 15.51
CA GLY A 472 7.35 1.98 14.88
C GLY A 472 5.95 2.09 15.50
N GLN A 473 4.92 2.16 14.66
CA GLN A 473 3.51 2.21 15.10
C GLN A 473 2.95 0.80 15.24
N SER A 474 2.19 0.54 16.31
CA SER A 474 1.40 -0.70 16.37
C SER A 474 0.29 -0.59 15.33
N TYR A 475 0.15 -1.64 14.51
CA TYR A 475 -0.92 -1.73 13.52
C TYR A 475 -2.11 -2.56 14.01
N THR A 476 -2.11 -2.94 15.29
CA THR A 476 -3.21 -3.67 15.94
C THR A 476 -4.02 -2.71 16.81
N LYS A 477 -5.33 -2.95 16.96
CA LYS A 477 -6.24 -2.04 17.69
C LYS A 477 -6.20 -2.22 19.21
N GLY A 478 -5.01 -2.33 19.81
CA GLY A 478 -4.85 -2.50 21.25
C GLY A 478 -5.29 -3.88 21.75
N LEU A 479 -4.45 -4.88 21.50
CA LEU A 479 -4.68 -6.26 21.90
C LEU A 479 -4.70 -6.42 23.43
N SER A 480 -5.62 -7.25 23.92
CA SER A 480 -5.74 -7.60 25.35
C SER A 480 -4.81 -8.74 25.76
N ASP A 481 -4.60 -8.94 27.07
CA ASP A 481 -3.67 -9.97 27.56
C ASP A 481 -3.91 -11.38 27.00
N PRO A 482 -5.16 -11.90 26.94
CA PRO A 482 -5.40 -13.24 26.41
C PRO A 482 -4.98 -13.40 24.94
N GLU A 483 -4.91 -12.28 24.21
CA GLU A 483 -4.58 -12.25 22.79
C GLU A 483 -3.06 -12.18 22.59
N LEU A 484 -2.36 -11.47 23.48
CA LEU A 484 -0.90 -11.35 23.45
C LEU A 484 -0.18 -12.51 24.13
N ALA A 485 -0.77 -13.10 25.17
CA ALA A 485 -0.16 -14.14 25.99
C ALA A 485 0.47 -15.31 25.19
N PRO A 486 -0.16 -15.84 24.12
CA PRO A 486 0.44 -16.92 23.33
C PRO A 486 1.78 -16.57 22.68
N PHE A 487 2.02 -15.30 22.37
CA PHE A 487 3.22 -14.85 21.66
C PHE A 487 4.40 -14.58 22.61
N ILE A 488 4.14 -14.38 23.90
CA ILE A 488 5.15 -13.93 24.87
C ILE A 488 6.38 -14.84 24.96
N PRO A 489 6.28 -16.18 24.96
CA PRO A 489 7.46 -17.04 25.01
C PRO A 489 8.44 -16.78 23.86
N LEU A 490 7.92 -16.72 22.62
CA LEU A 490 8.74 -16.47 21.43
C LEU A 490 9.31 -15.05 21.43
N LEU A 491 8.51 -14.04 21.78
CA LEU A 491 8.98 -12.65 21.86
C LEU A 491 10.06 -12.47 22.94
N SER A 492 9.94 -13.17 24.08
CA SER A 492 10.94 -13.18 25.15
C SER A 492 12.25 -13.84 24.70
N GLU A 493 12.16 -14.91 23.90
CA GLU A 493 13.33 -15.55 23.28
C GLU A 493 14.04 -14.57 22.34
N ILE A 494 13.32 -13.93 21.41
CA ILE A 494 13.90 -12.96 20.47
C ILE A 494 14.58 -11.82 21.24
N ALA A 495 13.91 -11.25 22.24
CA ALA A 495 14.46 -10.17 23.05
C ALA A 495 15.68 -10.59 23.89
N GLY A 496 15.69 -11.84 24.36
CA GLY A 496 16.78 -12.40 25.19
C GLY A 496 17.96 -12.96 24.39
N GLU A 497 17.79 -13.32 23.12
CA GLU A 497 18.87 -13.70 22.21
C GLU A 497 19.49 -12.49 21.49
N ALA A 498 18.75 -11.39 21.37
CA ALA A 498 19.31 -10.13 20.90
C ALA A 498 20.40 -9.62 21.86
N PRO A 499 21.47 -8.99 21.35
CA PRO A 499 22.35 -8.20 22.20
C PRO A 499 21.56 -7.05 22.82
N SER A 500 22.19 -6.25 23.69
CA SER A 500 21.56 -5.10 24.35
C SER A 500 21.20 -3.97 23.37
N CYS A 501 20.17 -4.22 22.56
CA CYS A 501 19.69 -3.38 21.47
C CYS A 501 18.44 -2.62 21.92
N PRO A 502 18.52 -1.27 22.03
CA PRO A 502 17.38 -0.46 22.49
C PRO A 502 16.12 -0.66 21.66
N THR A 503 16.27 -0.90 20.35
CA THR A 503 15.11 -1.08 19.47
C THR A 503 14.32 -2.34 19.84
N ILE A 504 14.98 -3.50 19.94
CA ILE A 504 14.31 -4.77 20.28
C ILE A 504 13.78 -4.71 21.71
N SER A 505 14.54 -4.15 22.64
CA SER A 505 14.09 -3.95 24.03
C SER A 505 12.85 -3.06 24.10
N HIS A 506 12.79 -1.96 23.35
CA HIS A 506 11.57 -1.12 23.32
C HIS A 506 10.38 -1.85 22.70
N LEU A 507 10.57 -2.59 21.60
CA LEU A 507 9.50 -3.40 21.00
C LEU A 507 8.93 -4.40 22.01
N TYR A 508 9.79 -5.12 22.73
CA TYR A 508 9.39 -6.08 23.75
C TYR A 508 8.70 -5.43 24.95
N LEU A 509 9.28 -4.36 25.50
CA LEU A 509 8.69 -3.64 26.65
C LEU A 509 7.32 -3.04 26.30
N ASN A 510 7.13 -2.57 25.07
CA ASN A 510 5.82 -2.11 24.60
C ASN A 510 4.76 -3.22 24.63
N VAL A 511 5.13 -4.47 24.32
CA VAL A 511 4.20 -5.61 24.39
C VAL A 511 3.88 -5.97 25.84
N LEU A 512 4.90 -5.99 26.71
CA LEU A 512 4.70 -6.29 28.13
C LEU A 512 3.84 -5.24 28.84
N GLU A 513 3.94 -3.96 28.46
CA GLU A 513 3.10 -2.89 29.02
C GLU A 513 1.60 -3.07 28.71
N CYS A 514 1.25 -3.88 27.71
CA CYS A 514 -0.12 -4.21 27.38
C CYS A 514 -0.68 -5.38 28.18
N LEU A 515 0.14 -6.09 28.98
CA LEU A 515 -0.28 -7.27 29.74
C LEU A 515 -0.65 -6.94 31.19
N ASP A 516 -1.48 -7.79 31.82
CA ASP A 516 -1.69 -7.80 33.27
C ASP A 516 -0.34 -7.88 34.01
N PRO A 517 -0.08 -6.97 34.98
CA PRO A 517 1.15 -6.96 35.77
C PRO A 517 1.50 -8.27 36.49
N SER A 518 0.52 -9.14 36.76
CA SER A 518 0.76 -10.46 37.35
C SER A 518 1.46 -11.46 36.40
N LYS A 519 1.46 -11.18 35.09
CA LYS A 519 1.99 -12.08 34.05
C LYS A 519 3.29 -11.59 33.41
N VAL A 520 3.68 -10.33 33.62
CA VAL A 520 4.85 -9.72 32.99
C VAL A 520 6.17 -10.06 33.69
N GLU A 521 6.12 -10.40 34.98
CA GLU A 521 7.32 -10.46 35.82
C GLU A 521 8.33 -11.51 35.35
N GLY A 522 7.92 -12.78 35.26
CA GLY A 522 8.81 -13.85 34.83
C GLY A 522 9.46 -13.62 33.46
N PRO A 523 8.68 -13.32 32.40
CA PRO A 523 9.22 -12.98 31.08
C PRO A 523 10.16 -11.77 31.11
N LEU A 524 9.84 -10.73 31.89
CA LEU A 524 10.69 -9.54 32.00
C LEU A 524 12.02 -9.84 32.71
N ALA A 525 11.96 -10.52 33.86
CA ALA A 525 13.12 -10.84 34.67
C ALA A 525 14.13 -11.68 33.88
N PHE A 526 13.65 -12.73 33.20
CA PHE A 526 14.45 -13.61 32.37
C PHE A 526 15.17 -12.85 31.24
N THR A 527 14.45 -12.00 30.50
CA THR A 527 15.04 -11.24 29.39
C THR A 527 15.99 -10.16 29.89
N ALA A 528 15.62 -9.44 30.96
CA ALA A 528 16.43 -8.37 31.52
C ALA A 528 17.75 -8.89 32.11
N GLU A 529 17.74 -10.06 32.77
CA GLU A 529 18.94 -10.73 33.26
C GLU A 529 19.93 -10.98 32.12
N ARG A 530 19.46 -11.44 30.95
CA ARG A 530 20.34 -11.66 29.79
C ARG A 530 20.98 -10.38 29.28
N TRP A 531 20.27 -9.26 29.29
CA TRP A 531 20.81 -7.96 28.89
C TRP A 531 21.97 -7.50 29.80
N THR A 532 21.97 -7.88 31.09
CA THR A 532 23.03 -7.47 32.03
C THR A 532 24.44 -7.87 31.58
N LYS A 533 24.57 -8.92 30.76
CA LYS A 533 25.86 -9.45 30.30
C LYS A 533 26.57 -8.56 29.28
N GLU A 534 25.80 -7.79 28.50
CA GLU A 534 26.32 -7.04 27.35
C GLU A 534 25.96 -5.54 27.37
N ALA A 535 24.99 -5.15 28.21
CA ALA A 535 24.48 -3.80 28.26
C ALA A 535 25.50 -2.82 28.86
N ASN A 536 25.54 -1.62 28.30
CA ASN A 536 26.32 -0.50 28.82
C ASN A 536 25.41 0.57 29.46
N ASN A 537 26.03 1.60 30.04
CA ASN A 537 25.31 2.73 30.63
C ASN A 537 24.32 3.36 29.62
N ARG A 538 24.74 3.53 28.37
CA ARG A 538 23.91 4.11 27.32
C ARG A 538 22.61 3.34 27.09
N PHE A 539 22.67 2.01 27.07
CA PHE A 539 21.49 1.14 26.97
C PHE A 539 20.53 1.32 28.15
N TRP A 540 21.04 1.16 29.37
CA TRP A 540 20.20 1.19 30.56
C TRP A 540 19.65 2.59 30.89
N ASN A 541 20.47 3.64 30.72
CA ASN A 541 20.18 4.99 31.18
C ASN A 541 19.77 5.93 30.03
N GLU A 542 20.68 6.21 29.09
CA GLU A 542 20.46 7.21 28.02
C GLU A 542 19.28 6.84 27.11
N PHE A 543 19.18 5.56 26.71
CA PHE A 543 18.04 5.06 25.92
C PHE A 543 16.81 4.74 26.78
N GLY A 544 16.88 4.93 28.10
CA GLY A 544 15.72 4.82 29.00
C GLY A 544 15.16 3.41 29.20
N VAL A 545 15.87 2.35 28.75
CA VAL A 545 15.43 0.96 28.91
C VAL A 545 15.29 0.60 30.39
N GLY A 546 16.28 0.96 31.21
CA GLY A 546 16.30 0.61 32.64
C GLY A 546 15.14 1.20 33.43
N ARG A 547 14.79 2.47 33.17
CA ARG A 547 13.61 3.10 33.78
C ARG A 547 12.30 2.38 33.43
N ARG A 548 12.18 1.90 32.19
CA ARG A 548 11.00 1.14 31.75
C ARG A 548 10.94 -0.25 32.37
N VAL A 549 12.07 -0.96 32.45
CA VAL A 549 12.16 -2.26 33.13
C VAL A 549 11.72 -2.15 34.58
N LEU A 550 12.21 -1.15 35.32
CA LEU A 550 11.79 -0.90 36.70
C LEU A 550 10.31 -0.57 36.80
N SER A 551 9.80 0.33 35.95
CA SER A 551 8.39 0.72 35.95
C SER A 551 7.45 -0.46 35.71
N ILE A 552 7.81 -1.39 34.81
CA ILE A 552 7.01 -2.60 34.57
C ILE A 552 7.16 -3.58 35.75
N GLY A 553 8.39 -3.83 36.22
CA GLY A 553 8.66 -4.74 37.34
C GLY A 553 7.98 -4.30 38.64
N GLN A 554 7.91 -3.00 38.91
CA GLN A 554 7.25 -2.44 40.09
C GLN A 554 5.75 -2.76 40.14
N LYS A 555 5.10 -2.87 38.96
CA LYS A 555 3.67 -3.21 38.86
C LYS A 555 3.40 -4.68 39.20
N ALA A 556 4.39 -5.57 39.09
CA ALA A 556 4.23 -6.95 39.51
C ALA A 556 4.00 -7.00 41.02
N VAL A 557 3.11 -7.89 41.48
CA VAL A 557 2.81 -8.04 42.92
C VAL A 557 3.87 -8.87 43.62
N VAL A 558 4.38 -9.91 42.94
CA VAL A 558 5.39 -10.86 43.44
C VAL A 558 6.57 -10.88 42.47
N LEU A 559 7.79 -10.92 42.99
CA LEU A 559 9.02 -11.10 42.20
C LEU A 559 9.47 -12.54 42.37
N SER A 560 9.22 -13.38 41.37
CA SER A 560 9.44 -14.82 41.48
C SER A 560 10.90 -15.23 41.26
N ASP A 561 11.65 -14.45 40.49
CA ASP A 561 13.08 -14.69 40.21
C ASP A 561 13.97 -13.64 40.89
N ILE A 562 14.15 -13.80 42.20
CA ILE A 562 14.95 -12.88 43.02
C ILE A 562 16.40 -12.81 42.53
N SER A 563 16.96 -13.91 42.02
CA SER A 563 18.35 -13.95 41.53
C SER A 563 18.50 -13.09 40.27
N ALA A 564 17.59 -13.23 39.30
CA ALA A 564 17.58 -12.42 38.09
C ALA A 564 17.41 -10.93 38.42
N TRP A 565 16.47 -10.59 39.31
CA TRP A 565 16.23 -9.20 39.70
C TRP A 565 17.40 -8.56 40.45
N ASN A 566 18.14 -9.33 41.27
CA ASN A 566 19.37 -8.83 41.90
C ASN A 566 20.41 -8.44 40.84
N ALA A 567 20.68 -9.32 39.87
CA ALA A 567 21.61 -9.04 38.78
C ALA A 567 21.19 -7.81 37.95
N VAL A 568 19.88 -7.69 37.67
CA VAL A 568 19.33 -6.53 36.95
C VAL A 568 19.51 -5.24 37.77
N CYS A 569 19.19 -5.24 39.06
CA CYS A 569 19.34 -4.06 39.91
C CYS A 569 20.80 -3.60 40.04
N GLU A 570 21.74 -4.55 40.19
CA GLU A 570 23.17 -4.25 40.19
C GLU A 570 23.60 -3.54 38.89
N ALA A 571 23.25 -4.10 37.74
CA ALA A 571 23.57 -3.52 36.44
C ALA A 571 22.94 -2.12 36.23
N LEU A 572 21.70 -1.92 36.71
CA LEU A 572 21.02 -0.63 36.65
C LEU A 572 21.71 0.43 37.51
N MET A 573 22.10 0.09 38.74
CA MET A 573 22.81 0.99 39.64
C MET A 573 24.20 1.35 39.09
N GLU A 574 24.93 0.38 38.53
CA GLU A 574 26.22 0.62 37.85
C GLU A 574 26.07 1.57 36.64
N ALA A 575 24.95 1.48 35.92
CA ALA A 575 24.61 2.39 34.82
C ALA A 575 24.11 3.77 35.27
N GLY A 576 23.95 4.00 36.57
CA GLY A 576 23.45 5.25 37.13
C GLY A 576 21.92 5.43 37.00
N VAL A 577 21.17 4.34 36.84
CA VAL A 577 19.71 4.34 36.93
C VAL A 577 19.31 4.21 38.40
N THR A 578 18.47 5.11 38.89
CA THR A 578 17.98 5.07 40.27
C THR A 578 16.96 3.94 40.46
N VAL A 579 17.26 3.00 41.36
CA VAL A 579 16.31 1.97 41.81
C VAL A 579 15.67 2.44 43.11
N GLU A 580 14.34 2.41 43.18
CA GLU A 580 13.61 2.86 44.37
C GLU A 580 13.81 1.91 45.55
N THR A 581 13.94 2.46 46.75
CA THR A 581 14.17 1.69 47.98
C THR A 581 13.06 0.67 48.25
N GLU A 582 11.80 1.01 47.94
CA GLU A 582 10.66 0.10 48.07
C GLU A 582 10.80 -1.16 47.20
N PHE A 583 11.35 -1.02 45.99
CA PHE A 583 11.60 -2.16 45.10
C PHE A 583 12.70 -3.08 45.65
N LEU A 584 13.78 -2.49 46.18
CA LEU A 584 14.87 -3.24 46.83
C LEU A 584 14.40 -3.93 48.12
N GLU A 585 13.54 -3.30 48.92
CA GLU A 585 12.98 -3.91 50.13
C GLU A 585 12.12 -5.12 49.80
N ARG A 586 11.29 -5.04 48.75
CA ARG A 586 10.51 -6.17 48.25
C ARG A 586 11.38 -7.33 47.78
N LEU A 587 12.49 -7.03 47.10
CA LEU A 587 13.43 -8.04 46.60
C LEU A 587 14.16 -8.79 47.74
N HIS A 588 14.45 -8.10 48.85
CA HIS A 588 15.10 -8.71 50.02
C HIS A 588 14.08 -9.29 51.04
N GLY A 589 12.79 -8.95 50.90
CA GLY A 589 11.73 -9.17 51.90
C GLY A 589 11.19 -10.59 52.04
N GLU A 590 11.55 -11.55 51.17
CA GLU A 590 11.09 -12.96 51.31
C GLU A 590 12.00 -13.84 52.20
N SER A 591 13.07 -13.27 52.78
CA SER A 591 13.95 -14.01 53.72
C SER A 591 13.38 -14.09 55.16
N SER A 592 12.11 -13.75 55.39
CA SER A 592 11.50 -13.70 56.73
C SER A 592 10.03 -14.12 56.77
N GLN A 593 9.69 -15.25 56.13
CA GLN A 593 8.53 -16.07 56.51
C GLN A 593 8.89 -17.55 56.60
#